data_AF-A0A836LAQ2-F1
#
_entry.id   AF-A0A836LAQ2-F1
#
_cell.length_a   1.000
_cell.length_b   1.000
_cell.length_c   1.000
_cell.angle_alpha   90.00
_cell.angle_beta   90.00
_cell.angle_gamma   90.00
#
_symmetry.space_group_name_H-M   'P 1'
#
loop_
_entity.id
_entity.type
_entity.pdbx_description
1 polymer ?
#
loop_
_entity_poly.entity_id
_entity_poly.type
_entity_poly.pdbx_seq_one_letter_code
_entity_poly.pdbx_strand_id
1 'polypeptide(L)'
;MSEPFLALLLSASLRCTCAWPRKLFRNTKKAKRRFVFAMLHRSCVLADSFKEHYHRVHLPRRLALQRYMKREEARLSKQKSKAAAAASGVPSSEVIYKYNRWWVSNDHEFVHQFAFVEDPDVTREKRTALPLVTKENIWKEPQQTFFLPFAPFVRFVDYAKDPDTKFLKPVNIPRWKDYMQRTKPVVPRTWY
;
A
#
# COMPACT_ATOMS: atom_id res chain seq x y z
N MET A 1 12.28 71.38 -21.43
CA MET A 1 12.21 71.05 -22.87
C MET A 1 11.43 69.74 -22.95
N SER A 2 10.10 69.82 -22.94
CA SER A 2 9.20 69.98 -24.09
C SER A 2 8.79 68.63 -24.66
N GLU A 3 7.56 68.20 -24.34
CA GLU A 3 6.80 67.26 -25.16
C GLU A 3 6.50 67.86 -26.56
N PRO A 4 5.99 67.06 -27.51
CA PRO A 4 4.52 67.03 -27.65
C PRO A 4 3.90 65.67 -28.05
N PHE A 5 2.72 65.45 -27.46
CA PHE A 5 1.47 64.92 -28.04
C PHE A 5 1.40 64.73 -29.56
N LEU A 6 0.82 63.59 -29.99
CA LEU A 6 -0.26 63.55 -31.00
C LEU A 6 -1.04 62.23 -30.94
N ALA A 7 -2.35 62.37 -30.75
CA ALA A 7 -3.37 61.34 -30.77
C ALA A 7 -3.88 61.09 -32.20
N LEU A 8 -4.22 59.84 -32.56
CA LEU A 8 -5.20 59.56 -33.63
C LEU A 8 -5.73 58.12 -33.58
N LEU A 9 -7.02 58.02 -33.24
CA LEU A 9 -8.11 57.25 -33.89
C LEU A 9 -7.95 55.74 -34.19
N LEU A 10 -8.94 54.96 -33.71
CA LEU A 10 -9.90 54.11 -34.46
C LEU A 10 -10.38 52.97 -33.53
N SER A 11 -11.49 53.16 -32.81
CA SER A 11 -12.86 52.76 -33.21
C SER A 11 -13.04 51.26 -33.53
N ALA A 12 -13.63 50.58 -32.55
CA ALA A 12 -14.58 49.46 -32.62
C ALA A 12 -14.91 48.86 -34.00
N SER A 13 -14.75 47.53 -34.10
CA SER A 13 -15.51 46.72 -35.05
C SER A 13 -16.04 45.47 -34.33
N LEU A 14 -17.27 45.57 -33.85
CA LEU A 14 -18.16 44.41 -33.73
C LEU A 14 -18.48 43.94 -35.15
N ARG A 15 -18.25 42.66 -35.44
CA ARG A 15 -19.15 41.87 -36.29
C ARG A 15 -18.91 40.37 -36.09
N CYS A 16 -19.87 39.83 -35.35
CA CYS A 16 -20.27 38.44 -35.30
C CYS A 16 -20.75 38.00 -36.69
N THR A 17 -20.16 36.95 -37.28
CA THR A 17 -20.79 36.09 -38.30
C THR A 17 -19.97 34.81 -38.53
N CYS A 18 -20.15 33.80 -37.69
CA CYS A 18 -19.83 32.41 -38.06
C CYS A 18 -21.14 31.67 -38.34
N ALA A 19 -21.66 31.88 -39.55
CA ALA A 19 -22.67 31.02 -40.13
C ALA A 19 -22.00 29.72 -40.62
N TRP A 20 -22.33 28.59 -40.01
CA TRP A 20 -21.99 27.26 -40.53
C TRP A 20 -23.27 26.52 -40.90
N PRO A 21 -23.42 26.05 -42.17
CA PRO A 21 -24.66 25.47 -42.63
C PRO A 21 -24.78 24.00 -42.21
N ARG A 22 -26.00 23.64 -41.80
CA ARG A 22 -26.52 22.28 -41.72
C ARG A 22 -26.27 21.54 -43.03
N LYS A 23 -25.52 20.45 -42.99
CA LYS A 23 -25.65 19.37 -43.98
C LYS A 23 -25.90 18.05 -43.27
N LEU A 24 -27.17 17.65 -43.35
CA LEU A 24 -27.61 16.27 -43.30
C LEU A 24 -26.69 15.39 -44.16
N PHE A 25 -26.11 14.36 -43.56
CA PHE A 25 -25.78 13.13 -44.28
C PHE A 25 -26.16 11.93 -43.42
N ARG A 26 -27.39 11.46 -43.65
CA ARG A 26 -27.77 10.07 -43.36
C ARG A 26 -26.87 9.19 -44.21
N ASN A 27 -26.08 8.33 -43.56
CA ASN A 27 -25.49 7.20 -44.25
C ASN A 27 -25.76 5.93 -43.44
N THR A 28 -26.93 5.36 -43.69
CA THR A 28 -27.30 4.00 -43.33
C THR A 28 -26.48 3.04 -44.19
N LYS A 29 -25.33 2.60 -43.68
CA LYS A 29 -24.65 1.41 -44.21
C LYS A 29 -24.79 0.27 -43.20
N LYS A 30 -25.69 -0.65 -43.56
CA LYS A 30 -25.89 -1.99 -43.01
C LYS A 30 -24.59 -2.56 -42.41
N ALA A 31 -24.46 -2.48 -41.08
CA ALA A 31 -23.54 -3.33 -40.36
C ALA A 31 -24.10 -4.75 -40.39
N LYS A 32 -23.63 -5.54 -41.37
CA LYS A 32 -23.83 -6.98 -41.45
C LYS A 32 -23.19 -7.57 -40.18
N ARG A 33 -23.99 -7.73 -39.12
CA ARG A 33 -23.62 -8.49 -37.93
C ARG A 33 -23.36 -9.93 -38.39
N ARG A 34 -22.11 -10.23 -38.73
CA ARG A 34 -21.61 -11.59 -38.66
C ARG A 34 -21.71 -11.95 -37.18
N PHE A 35 -22.78 -12.67 -36.84
CA PHE A 35 -22.77 -13.57 -35.69
C PHE A 35 -21.61 -14.53 -35.93
N VAL A 36 -20.42 -14.13 -35.51
CA VAL A 36 -19.38 -15.08 -35.17
C VAL A 36 -19.96 -15.74 -33.94
N PHE A 37 -20.68 -16.86 -34.16
CA PHE A 37 -20.82 -17.90 -33.16
C PHE A 37 -19.40 -18.11 -32.65
N ALA A 38 -19.09 -17.52 -31.50
CA ALA A 38 -17.92 -17.89 -30.76
C ALA A 38 -18.15 -19.37 -30.47
N MET A 39 -17.58 -20.24 -31.32
CA MET A 39 -17.21 -21.57 -30.90
C MET A 39 -16.31 -21.33 -29.70
N LEU A 40 -16.94 -21.25 -28.53
CA LEU A 40 -16.36 -21.68 -27.28
C LEU A 40 -15.87 -23.08 -27.60
N HIS A 41 -14.60 -23.16 -27.99
CA HIS A 41 -13.83 -24.39 -27.95
C HIS A 41 -14.05 -24.91 -26.53
N ARG A 42 -15.00 -25.84 -26.40
CA ARG A 42 -15.21 -26.63 -25.21
C ARG A 42 -13.91 -27.40 -25.08
N SER A 43 -13.00 -26.87 -24.26
CA SER A 43 -11.80 -27.59 -23.89
C SER A 43 -12.24 -28.95 -23.37
N CYS A 44 -11.54 -29.98 -23.86
CA CYS A 44 -11.65 -31.38 -23.48
C CYS A 44 -12.10 -31.49 -22.01
N VAL A 45 -13.20 -32.22 -21.78
CA VAL A 45 -13.69 -32.58 -20.46
C VAL A 45 -12.68 -33.57 -19.86
N LEU A 46 -11.52 -33.06 -19.48
CA LEU A 46 -10.78 -33.63 -18.37
C LEU A 46 -11.75 -33.56 -17.19
N ALA A 47 -11.89 -34.67 -16.48
CA ALA A 47 -12.75 -34.76 -15.31
C ALA A 47 -12.21 -33.81 -14.24
N ASP A 48 -12.58 -32.53 -14.34
CA ASP A 48 -12.25 -31.50 -13.36
C ASP A 48 -12.69 -32.05 -12.00
N SER A 49 -11.76 -32.12 -11.05
CA SER A 49 -12.09 -32.48 -9.67
C SER A 49 -13.16 -31.50 -9.16
N PHE A 50 -14.01 -31.95 -8.22
CA PHE A 50 -15.06 -31.10 -7.65
C PHE A 50 -14.54 -29.71 -7.22
N LYS A 51 -13.34 -29.64 -6.63
CA LYS A 51 -12.70 -28.36 -6.23
C LYS A 51 -12.27 -27.50 -7.43
N GLU A 52 -11.76 -28.12 -8.49
CA GLU A 52 -11.33 -27.42 -9.71
C GLU A 52 -12.54 -26.82 -10.43
N HIS A 53 -13.60 -27.62 -10.60
CA HIS A 53 -14.85 -27.14 -11.16
C HIS A 53 -15.47 -26.03 -10.29
N TYR A 54 -15.48 -26.20 -8.97
CA TYR A 54 -15.96 -25.18 -8.02
C TYR A 54 -15.20 -23.85 -8.19
N HIS A 55 -13.87 -23.87 -8.23
CA HIS A 55 -13.09 -22.65 -8.42
C HIS A 55 -13.23 -22.06 -9.82
N ARG A 56 -13.32 -22.88 -10.87
CA ARG A 56 -13.57 -22.42 -12.24
C ARG A 56 -14.88 -21.65 -12.36
N VAL A 57 -15.94 -22.12 -11.69
CA VAL A 57 -17.25 -21.46 -11.66
C VAL A 57 -17.28 -20.27 -10.70
N HIS A 58 -16.72 -20.40 -9.49
CA HIS A 58 -16.86 -19.39 -8.44
C HIS A 58 -15.80 -18.29 -8.45
N LEU A 59 -14.63 -18.48 -9.08
CA LEU A 59 -13.63 -17.43 -9.19
C LEU A 59 -14.15 -16.22 -9.99
N PRO A 60 -14.74 -16.38 -11.19
CA PRO A 60 -15.37 -15.26 -11.90
C PRO A 60 -16.50 -14.61 -11.08
N ARG A 61 -17.28 -15.40 -10.32
CA ARG A 61 -18.35 -14.90 -9.44
C ARG A 61 -17.79 -14.04 -8.29
N ARG A 62 -16.69 -14.45 -7.66
CA ARG A 62 -15.99 -13.67 -6.63
C ARG A 62 -15.44 -12.35 -7.17
N LEU A 63 -14.90 -12.36 -8.40
CA LEU A 63 -14.46 -11.12 -9.07
C LEU A 63 -15.64 -10.20 -9.41
N ALA A 64 -16.78 -10.75 -9.85
CA ALA A 64 -18.00 -9.98 -10.08
C ALA A 64 -18.52 -9.35 -8.78
N LEU A 65 -18.49 -10.10 -7.67
CA LEU A 65 -18.82 -9.59 -6.33
C LEU A 65 -17.88 -8.46 -5.92
N GLN A 66 -16.56 -8.63 -6.09
CA GLN A 66 -15.57 -7.59 -5.78
C GLN A 66 -15.80 -6.33 -6.62
N ARG A 67 -16.13 -6.47 -7.91
CA ARG A 67 -16.48 -5.34 -8.80
C ARG A 67 -17.74 -4.62 -8.32
N TYR A 68 -18.73 -5.36 -7.85
CA TYR A 68 -19.95 -4.79 -7.27
C TYR A 68 -19.63 -3.99 -6.00
N MET A 69 -18.86 -4.55 -5.07
CA MET A 69 -18.43 -3.86 -3.84
C MET A 69 -17.68 -2.56 -4.15
N LYS A 70 -16.69 -2.60 -5.05
CA LYS A 70 -15.96 -1.41 -5.49
C LYS A 70 -16.86 -0.34 -6.12
N ARG A 71 -17.90 -0.75 -6.86
CA ARG A 71 -18.88 0.17 -7.44
C ARG A 71 -19.72 0.85 -6.35
N GLU A 72 -20.15 0.10 -5.34
CA GLU A 72 -20.88 0.65 -4.20
C GLU A 72 -20.01 1.59 -3.36
N GLU A 73 -18.76 1.22 -3.08
CA GLU A 73 -17.78 2.10 -2.42
C GLU A 73 -17.59 3.41 -3.18
N ALA A 74 -17.43 3.35 -4.51
CA ALA A 74 -17.32 4.52 -5.37
C ALA A 74 -18.62 5.36 -5.41
N ARG A 75 -19.79 4.73 -5.30
CA ARG A 75 -21.08 5.44 -5.21
C ARG A 75 -21.20 6.18 -3.88
N LEU A 76 -20.87 5.51 -2.78
CA LEU A 76 -20.90 6.07 -1.43
C LEU A 76 -19.87 7.18 -1.25
N SER A 77 -18.66 7.04 -1.80
CA SER A 77 -17.64 8.10 -1.75
C SER A 77 -18.06 9.34 -2.53
N LYS A 78 -18.74 9.20 -3.68
CA LYS A 78 -19.33 10.32 -4.44
C LYS A 78 -20.48 11.02 -3.70
N GLN A 79 -21.28 10.27 -2.94
CA GLN A 79 -22.34 10.84 -2.10
C GLN A 79 -21.76 11.57 -0.89
N LYS A 80 -20.76 10.98 -0.22
CA LYS A 80 -20.06 11.60 0.91
C LYS A 80 -19.26 12.84 0.50
N SER A 81 -18.61 12.85 -0.66
CA SER A 81 -17.90 14.06 -1.15
C SER A 81 -18.84 15.23 -1.48
N LYS A 82 -20.11 14.97 -1.87
CA LYS A 82 -21.12 16.03 -1.99
C LYS A 82 -21.62 16.57 -0.64
N ALA A 83 -21.64 15.75 0.42
CA ALA A 83 -22.06 16.16 1.76
C ALA A 83 -20.89 16.72 2.62
N ALA A 84 -19.68 16.21 2.45
CA ALA A 84 -18.47 16.60 3.18
C ALA A 84 -17.78 17.86 2.61
N ALA A 85 -18.14 18.29 1.40
CA ALA A 85 -17.76 19.63 0.91
C ALA A 85 -18.32 20.77 1.78
N ALA A 86 -19.32 20.49 2.64
CA ALA A 86 -19.87 21.44 3.60
C ALA A 86 -19.27 21.34 5.02
N ALA A 87 -18.54 20.26 5.35
CA ALA A 87 -17.97 20.06 6.68
C ALA A 87 -16.79 19.08 6.64
N SER A 88 -15.56 19.62 6.59
CA SER A 88 -14.27 18.95 6.82
C SER A 88 -13.89 17.77 5.88
N GLY A 89 -12.77 17.93 5.17
CA GLY A 89 -12.23 16.97 4.20
C GLY A 89 -11.67 15.68 4.80
N VAL A 90 -12.52 14.67 4.96
CA VAL A 90 -12.12 13.30 5.31
C VAL A 90 -11.92 12.48 4.01
N PRO A 91 -10.73 11.90 3.76
CA PRO A 91 -10.41 11.20 2.51
C PRO A 91 -11.15 9.85 2.36
N SER A 92 -11.25 9.38 1.12
CA SER A 92 -11.98 8.17 0.74
C SER A 92 -11.33 6.91 1.33
N SER A 93 -12.15 6.12 2.03
CA SER A 93 -11.81 4.83 2.69
C SER A 93 -10.76 4.90 3.80
N GLU A 94 -11.01 5.69 4.84
CA GLU A 94 -10.24 5.64 6.06
C GLU A 94 -10.44 4.28 6.76
N VAL A 95 -9.40 3.44 6.76
CA VAL A 95 -9.37 2.21 7.55
C VAL A 95 -9.04 2.58 8.99
N ILE A 96 -9.96 2.31 9.91
CA ILE A 96 -9.80 2.65 11.33
C ILE A 96 -8.54 1.99 11.90
N TYR A 97 -7.67 2.80 12.50
CA TYR A 97 -6.46 2.32 13.15
C TYR A 97 -6.79 1.40 14.33
N LYS A 98 -6.20 0.21 14.34
CA LYS A 98 -6.39 -0.77 15.41
C LYS A 98 -5.33 -0.58 16.50
N TYR A 99 -5.72 -0.03 17.65
CA TYR A 99 -4.85 0.12 18.81
C TYR A 99 -4.60 -1.22 19.53
N ASN A 100 -5.62 -2.07 19.62
CA ASN A 100 -5.56 -3.34 20.34
C ASN A 100 -4.89 -4.42 19.49
N ARG A 101 -3.55 -4.36 19.41
CA ARG A 101 -2.72 -5.31 18.66
C ARG A 101 -1.75 -6.10 19.52
N TRP A 102 -1.62 -5.74 20.79
CA TRP A 102 -0.78 -6.43 21.76
C TRP A 102 -1.67 -7.17 22.73
N TRP A 103 -1.46 -8.48 22.82
CA TRP A 103 -2.27 -9.40 23.59
C TRP A 103 -1.36 -10.30 24.42
N VAL A 104 -1.93 -10.87 25.48
CA VAL A 104 -1.31 -11.95 26.26
C VAL A 104 -2.17 -13.18 26.05
N SER A 105 -1.56 -14.26 25.57
CA SER A 105 -2.23 -15.55 25.34
C SER A 105 -2.62 -16.19 26.68
N ASN A 106 -3.43 -17.25 26.62
CA ASN A 106 -3.82 -18.05 27.79
C ASN A 106 -2.58 -18.62 28.52
N ASP A 107 -1.53 -18.94 27.78
CA ASP A 107 -0.26 -19.44 28.33
C ASP A 107 0.66 -18.32 28.87
N HIS A 108 0.13 -17.11 29.05
CA HIS A 108 0.86 -15.90 29.43
C HIS A 108 1.98 -15.49 28.46
N GLU A 109 1.92 -15.93 27.21
CA GLU A 109 2.84 -15.51 26.15
C GLU A 109 2.40 -14.21 25.48
N PHE A 110 3.37 -13.35 25.18
CA PHE A 110 3.10 -12.09 24.47
C PHE A 110 2.85 -12.33 22.97
N VAL A 111 1.77 -11.76 22.44
CA VAL A 111 1.36 -11.87 21.04
C VAL A 111 1.14 -10.49 20.44
N HIS A 112 1.72 -10.26 19.26
CA HIS A 112 1.52 -9.03 18.49
C HIS A 112 0.85 -9.31 17.14
N GLN A 113 -0.23 -8.60 16.84
CA GLN A 113 -0.92 -8.64 15.54
C GLN A 113 -0.40 -7.55 14.62
N PHE A 114 0.33 -7.94 13.58
CA PHE A 114 0.78 -7.00 12.56
C PHE A 114 -0.38 -6.59 11.65
N ALA A 115 -0.77 -5.31 11.73
CA ALA A 115 -1.78 -4.72 10.87
C ALA A 115 -1.13 -3.60 10.04
N PHE A 116 -0.93 -3.87 8.75
CA PHE A 116 -0.39 -2.91 7.79
C PHE A 116 -1.55 -2.38 6.92
N VAL A 117 -1.53 -1.08 6.67
CA VAL A 117 -2.49 -0.41 5.79
C VAL A 117 -1.71 0.14 4.61
N GLU A 118 -2.11 -0.28 3.41
CA GLU A 118 -1.54 0.24 2.16
C GLU A 118 -2.22 1.54 1.77
N ASP A 119 -1.50 2.64 1.86
CA ASP A 119 -1.99 3.93 1.41
C ASP A 119 -1.89 4.05 -0.13
N PRO A 120 -3.01 4.29 -0.85
CA PRO A 120 -3.01 4.40 -2.30
C PRO A 120 -2.21 5.61 -2.82
N ASP A 121 -2.09 6.70 -2.06
CA ASP A 121 -1.39 7.90 -2.50
C ASP A 121 0.12 7.72 -2.38
N VAL A 122 0.60 7.13 -1.27
CA VAL A 122 2.00 6.70 -1.11
C VAL A 122 2.38 5.69 -2.19
N THR A 123 1.48 4.76 -2.52
CA THR A 123 1.71 3.78 -3.60
C THR A 123 1.81 4.46 -4.96
N ARG A 124 1.00 5.49 -5.23
CA ARG A 124 1.06 6.26 -6.47
C ARG A 124 2.37 7.04 -6.56
N GLU A 125 2.75 7.73 -5.50
CA GLU A 125 3.99 8.49 -5.42
C GLU A 125 5.21 7.60 -5.68
N LYS A 126 5.28 6.43 -5.03
CA LYS A 126 6.35 5.44 -5.26
C LYS A 126 6.41 4.91 -6.69
N ARG A 127 5.31 4.95 -7.45
CA ARG A 127 5.29 4.56 -8.88
C ARG A 127 5.74 5.69 -9.80
N THR A 128 5.56 6.94 -9.40
CA THR A 128 5.82 8.11 -10.25
C THR A 128 7.17 8.78 -9.96
N ALA A 129 7.58 8.83 -8.69
CA ALA A 129 8.80 9.48 -8.25
C ALA A 129 9.99 8.51 -8.25
N LEU A 130 11.18 9.04 -8.52
CA LEU A 130 12.43 8.30 -8.30
C LEU A 130 12.66 8.14 -6.79
N PRO A 131 13.19 7.00 -6.34
CA PRO A 131 13.56 6.83 -4.93
C PRO A 131 14.71 7.78 -4.56
N LEU A 132 14.80 8.09 -3.27
CA LEU A 132 15.93 8.85 -2.73
C LEU A 132 17.25 8.09 -2.94
N VAL A 133 18.34 8.86 -3.05
CA VAL A 133 19.69 8.30 -3.17
C VAL A 133 20.00 7.41 -1.97
N THR A 134 20.56 6.24 -2.23
CA THR A 134 20.94 5.26 -1.21
C THR A 134 22.03 5.82 -0.31
N LYS A 135 21.87 5.68 1.01
CA LYS A 135 22.90 6.06 1.99
C LYS A 135 24.17 5.25 1.77
N GLU A 136 25.33 5.88 2.04
CA GLU A 136 26.64 5.31 1.74
C GLU A 136 26.93 4.01 2.50
N ASN A 137 26.48 3.92 3.75
CA ASN A 137 26.67 2.74 4.58
C ASN A 137 25.94 1.50 4.02
N ILE A 138 24.78 1.68 3.39
CA ILE A 138 23.96 0.55 2.89
C ILE A 138 24.68 -0.24 1.79
N TRP A 139 25.46 0.43 0.93
CA TRP A 139 26.14 -0.24 -0.18
C TRP A 139 27.63 -0.48 0.09
N LYS A 140 28.25 0.22 1.05
CA LYS A 140 29.65 0.01 1.46
C LYS A 140 29.79 -1.08 2.51
N GLU A 141 28.91 -1.13 3.50
CA GLU A 141 29.00 -2.11 4.57
C GLU A 141 28.40 -3.45 4.08
N PRO A 142 29.13 -4.56 4.25
CA PRO A 142 28.60 -5.86 3.90
C PRO A 142 27.50 -6.27 4.88
N GLN A 143 26.49 -6.98 4.38
CA GLN A 143 25.49 -7.61 5.23
C GLN A 143 26.17 -8.63 6.17
N GLN A 144 25.90 -8.53 7.48
CA GLN A 144 26.43 -9.46 8.45
C GLN A 144 25.97 -10.89 8.13
N THR A 145 26.91 -11.83 8.14
CA THR A 145 26.67 -13.24 7.80
C THR A 145 26.07 -14.04 8.95
N PHE A 146 26.35 -13.63 10.19
CA PHE A 146 25.88 -14.28 11.40
C PHE A 146 24.95 -13.37 12.18
N PHE A 147 23.91 -13.95 12.77
CA PHE A 147 23.04 -13.24 13.70
C PHE A 147 23.61 -13.37 15.11
N LEU A 148 24.02 -12.25 15.70
CA LEU A 148 24.55 -12.25 17.06
C LEU A 148 23.42 -12.53 18.07
N PRO A 149 23.69 -13.35 19.11
CA PRO A 149 22.74 -13.60 20.19
C PRO A 149 22.33 -12.30 20.90
N PHE A 150 21.06 -12.19 21.32
CA PHE A 150 20.57 -10.99 22.03
C PHE A 150 21.27 -10.74 23.37
N ALA A 151 21.70 -11.80 24.03
CA ALA A 151 22.31 -11.75 25.35
C ALA A 151 23.56 -12.64 25.39
N PRO A 152 24.67 -12.22 24.74
CA PRO A 152 25.86 -13.06 24.61
C PRO A 152 26.41 -13.41 25.99
N PHE A 153 26.60 -14.72 26.24
CA PHE A 153 27.16 -15.19 27.51
C PHE A 153 28.67 -15.01 27.52
N VAL A 154 29.14 -14.18 28.46
CA VAL A 154 30.58 -14.00 28.71
C VAL A 154 30.95 -14.73 30.00
N ARG A 155 31.79 -15.76 29.86
CA ARG A 155 32.25 -16.58 31.00
C ARG A 155 33.29 -15.86 31.84
N PHE A 156 34.26 -15.23 31.19
CA PHE A 156 35.44 -14.63 31.82
C PHE A 156 35.30 -13.11 31.91
N VAL A 157 35.55 -12.56 33.10
CA VAL A 157 35.35 -11.14 33.39
C VAL A 157 36.43 -10.72 34.39
N ASP A 158 37.28 -9.79 33.99
CA ASP A 158 38.46 -9.39 34.78
C ASP A 158 38.14 -8.32 35.84
N TYR A 159 36.91 -8.32 36.36
CA TYR A 159 36.44 -7.32 37.33
C TYR A 159 36.89 -7.65 38.75
N ALA A 160 36.70 -8.90 39.18
CA ALA A 160 37.11 -9.34 40.50
C ALA A 160 38.59 -9.71 40.48
N LYS A 161 39.34 -9.31 41.52
CA LYS A 161 40.76 -9.70 41.67
C LYS A 161 40.93 -11.22 41.81
N ASP A 162 39.96 -11.88 42.44
CA ASP A 162 39.87 -13.33 42.53
C ASP A 162 38.78 -13.83 41.55
N PRO A 163 39.16 -14.55 40.48
CA PRO A 163 38.22 -15.01 39.45
C PRO A 163 37.22 -16.06 39.95
N ASP A 164 37.48 -16.71 41.08
CA ASP A 164 36.59 -17.75 41.63
C ASP A 164 35.41 -17.17 42.43
N THR A 165 35.45 -15.86 42.73
CA THR A 165 34.41 -15.16 43.49
C THR A 165 33.14 -14.90 42.66
N LYS A 166 32.22 -15.87 42.68
CA LYS A 166 30.96 -15.79 41.93
C LYS A 166 30.05 -14.63 42.33
N PHE A 167 30.10 -14.17 43.59
CA PHE A 167 29.23 -13.12 44.11
C PHE A 167 29.66 -11.70 43.68
N LEU A 168 30.91 -11.54 43.22
CA LEU A 168 31.41 -10.29 42.64
C LEU A 168 31.24 -10.21 41.13
N LYS A 169 30.66 -11.26 40.49
CA LYS A 169 30.37 -11.21 39.05
C LYS A 169 29.32 -10.11 38.78
N PRO A 170 29.58 -9.18 37.86
CA PRO A 170 28.68 -8.06 37.64
C PRO A 170 27.38 -8.54 36.99
N VAL A 171 26.26 -7.99 37.46
CA VAL A 171 24.89 -8.43 37.09
C VAL A 171 24.50 -7.99 35.67
N ASN A 172 25.23 -7.04 35.09
CA ASN A 172 25.05 -6.58 33.72
C ASN A 172 25.36 -7.67 32.67
N ILE A 173 26.20 -8.65 33.01
CA ILE A 173 26.56 -9.74 32.10
C ILE A 173 25.47 -10.81 32.13
N PRO A 174 24.91 -11.19 30.96
CA PRO A 174 23.90 -12.24 30.89
C PRO A 174 24.36 -13.55 31.51
N ARG A 175 23.44 -14.26 32.18
CA ARG A 175 23.71 -15.61 32.64
C ARG A 175 23.53 -16.59 31.47
N TRP A 176 24.04 -17.80 31.63
CA TRP A 176 23.86 -18.87 30.63
C TRP A 176 22.39 -19.13 30.27
N LYS A 177 21.51 -19.11 31.29
CA LYS A 177 20.06 -19.24 31.08
C LYS A 177 19.49 -18.13 30.21
N ASP A 178 19.96 -16.89 30.39
CA ASP A 178 19.47 -15.74 29.63
C ASP A 178 19.90 -15.84 28.17
N TYR A 179 21.15 -16.27 27.94
CA TYR A 179 21.67 -16.54 26.59
C TYR A 179 20.83 -17.57 25.83
N MET A 180 20.44 -18.66 26.50
CA MET A 180 19.64 -19.72 25.86
C MET A 180 18.15 -19.36 25.72
N GLN A 181 17.58 -18.63 26.67
CA GLN A 181 16.15 -18.31 26.68
C GLN A 181 15.81 -17.08 25.84
N ARG A 182 16.72 -16.09 25.73
CA ARG A 182 16.49 -14.85 24.97
C ARG A 182 16.78 -15.07 23.50
N THR A 183 15.88 -15.80 22.84
CA THR A 183 15.87 -16.01 21.38
C THR A 183 14.98 -15.00 20.65
N LYS A 184 14.18 -14.23 21.39
CA LYS A 184 13.26 -13.21 20.93
C LYS A 184 13.63 -11.86 21.55
N PRO A 185 13.19 -10.73 20.97
CA PRO A 185 13.44 -9.44 21.60
C PRO A 185 12.63 -9.35 22.89
N VAL A 186 13.03 -8.45 23.78
CA VAL A 186 12.32 -8.23 25.04
C VAL A 186 10.87 -7.80 24.78
N VAL A 187 9.92 -8.28 25.57
CA VAL A 187 8.57 -7.69 25.62
C VAL A 187 8.71 -6.24 26.08
N PRO A 188 8.27 -5.19 25.35
CA PRO A 188 7.22 -5.14 24.31
C PRO A 188 7.72 -5.00 22.86
N ARG A 189 9.03 -5.12 22.61
CA ARG A 189 9.66 -4.87 21.31
C ARG A 189 9.32 -5.97 20.31
N THR A 190 9.10 -5.58 19.05
CA THR A 190 8.74 -6.48 17.94
C THR A 190 9.76 -6.53 16.81
N TRP A 191 10.77 -5.65 16.82
CA TRP A 191 11.82 -5.56 15.81
C TRP A 191 13.20 -5.91 16.42
N TYR A 192 14.15 -6.28 15.57
CA TYR A 192 15.51 -6.71 15.94
C TYR A 192 16.54 -5.61 15.75
#